data_AF-A0A497GJT5-F1
#
_entry.id   AF-A0A497GJT5-F1
#
_cell.length_a   1.000
_cell.length_b   1.000
_cell.length_c   1.000
_cell.angle_alpha   90.00
_cell.angle_beta   90.00
_cell.angle_gamma   90.00
#
_symmetry.space_group_name_H-M   'P 1'
#
loop_
_entity.id
_entity.type
_entity.pdbx_description
1 polymer ?
#
loop_
_entity_poly.entity_id
_entity_poly.type
_entity_poly.pdbx_seq_one_letter_code
_entity_poly.pdbx_strand_id
1 'polypeptide(L)'
;MKLLLDTTYFLPAIGISIKDIPQDVIIKLIERGYEVYISDITLFELSAKGAKYIASRLLSHERVLKGLRAIIYDNRINRIPIYDTTILLTAFKIRSLLDDFIDCLILSSAINKADILITEDEDILMLSRKKEFNNIIGRLNSKFEIRTIKDFIH
;
A
#
# COMPACT_ATOMS: atom_id res chain seq x y z
N MET A 1 6.49 -15.09 1.78
CA MET A 1 5.40 -14.58 0.92
C MET A 1 5.37 -13.08 1.11
N LYS A 2 5.31 -12.35 0.00
CA LYS A 2 5.51 -10.91 -0.06
C LYS A 2 4.17 -10.20 -0.11
N LEU A 3 3.92 -9.34 0.87
CA LEU A 3 2.70 -8.55 0.97
C LEU A 3 3.07 -7.10 0.73
N LEU A 4 2.49 -6.47 -0.30
CA LEU A 4 2.47 -5.02 -0.36
C LEU A 4 1.25 -4.53 0.41
N LEU A 5 1.49 -3.71 1.43
CA LEU A 5 0.42 -3.10 2.22
C LEU A 5 0.17 -1.68 1.73
N ASP A 6 -1.10 -1.36 1.50
CA ASP A 6 -1.55 -0.03 1.11
C ASP A 6 -1.45 1.00 2.27
N THR A 7 -1.53 2.28 1.96
CA THR A 7 -1.36 3.42 2.88
C THR A 7 -2.29 3.36 4.09
N THR A 8 -3.52 2.87 3.91
CA THR A 8 -4.52 2.73 4.97
C THR A 8 -3.98 2.00 6.20
N TYR A 9 -3.16 0.97 6.02
CA TYR A 9 -2.63 0.16 7.13
C TYR A 9 -1.52 0.86 7.93
N PHE A 10 -0.92 1.91 7.37
CA PHE A 10 0.15 2.68 8.02
C PHE A 10 -0.34 3.96 8.70
N LEU A 11 -1.60 4.37 8.46
CA LEU A 11 -2.22 5.52 9.13
C LEU A 11 -2.12 5.46 10.67
N PRO A 12 -2.27 4.29 11.34
CA PRO A 12 -2.07 4.20 12.79
C PRO A 12 -0.69 4.63 13.27
N ALA A 13 0.36 4.40 12.47
CA ALA A 13 1.72 4.77 12.83
C ALA A 13 1.86 6.29 13.00
N ILE A 14 1.17 7.08 12.18
CA ILE A 14 1.14 8.55 12.29
C ILE A 14 0.04 9.06 13.25
N GLY A 15 -0.68 8.18 13.93
CA GLY A 15 -1.70 8.54 14.93
C GLY A 15 -3.13 8.66 14.40
N ILE A 16 -3.42 8.11 13.23
CA ILE A 16 -4.78 8.09 12.67
C ILE A 16 -5.31 6.65 12.76
N SER A 17 -6.29 6.41 13.63
CA SER A 17 -6.95 5.10 13.73
C SER A 17 -7.90 4.88 12.56
N ILE A 18 -7.95 3.65 12.05
CA ILE A 18 -8.92 3.22 11.04
C ILE A 18 -9.90 2.26 11.69
N LYS A 19 -11.19 2.46 11.41
CA LYS A 19 -12.24 1.61 11.93
C LYS A 19 -12.02 0.17 11.46
N ASP A 20 -12.21 -0.79 12.35
CA ASP A 20 -12.14 -2.23 12.07
C ASP A 20 -10.75 -2.76 11.62
N ILE A 21 -9.70 -1.93 11.64
CA ILE A 21 -8.31 -2.34 11.37
C ILE A 21 -7.50 -2.27 12.67
N PRO A 22 -6.93 -3.39 13.16
CA PRO A 22 -6.06 -3.40 14.32
C PRO A 22 -4.81 -2.52 14.13
N GLN A 23 -4.47 -1.71 15.12
CA GLN A 23 -3.30 -0.80 15.03
C GLN A 23 -1.96 -1.54 14.90
N ASP A 24 -1.90 -2.79 15.34
CA ASP A 24 -0.72 -3.64 15.35
C ASP A 24 -0.68 -4.64 14.17
N VAL A 25 -1.55 -4.47 13.17
CA VAL A 25 -1.72 -5.45 12.09
C VAL A 25 -0.43 -5.71 11.30
N ILE A 26 0.36 -4.67 11.04
CA ILE A 26 1.66 -4.79 10.35
C ILE A 26 2.62 -5.64 11.17
N ILE A 27 2.68 -5.41 12.50
CA ILE A 27 3.55 -6.17 13.41
C ILE A 27 3.14 -7.64 13.41
N LYS A 28 1.83 -7.92 13.52
CA LYS A 28 1.29 -9.29 13.46
C LYS A 28 1.61 -10.00 12.15
N LEU A 29 1.58 -9.30 11.02
CA LEU A 29 1.95 -9.89 9.72
C LEU A 29 3.44 -10.26 9.68
N ILE A 30 4.31 -9.37 10.17
CA ILE A 30 5.75 -9.64 10.27
C ILE A 30 6.02 -10.83 11.20
N GLU A 31 5.37 -10.89 12.37
CA GLU A 31 5.51 -11.99 13.33
C GLU A 31 5.04 -13.34 12.77
N ARG A 32 4.07 -13.34 11.85
CA ARG A 32 3.63 -14.52 11.10
C ARG A 32 4.59 -14.95 9.98
N GLY A 33 5.69 -14.22 9.77
CA GLY A 33 6.72 -14.53 8.78
C GLY A 33 6.42 -13.99 7.37
N TYR A 34 5.48 -13.06 7.22
CA TYR A 34 5.27 -12.38 5.94
C TYR A 34 6.34 -11.31 5.70
N GLU A 35 6.81 -11.20 4.47
CA GLU A 35 7.70 -10.12 4.05
C GLU A 35 6.82 -8.91 3.70
N VAL A 36 6.86 -7.86 4.52
CA VAL A 36 6.07 -6.65 4.31
C VAL A 36 6.82 -5.70 3.37
N TYR A 37 6.09 -5.22 2.37
CA TYR A 37 6.53 -4.23 1.40
C TYR A 37 5.63 -2.99 1.44
N ILE A 38 6.21 -1.84 1.13
CA ILE A 38 5.50 -0.59 0.85
C ILE A 38 6.03 0.04 -0.43
N SER A 39 5.17 0.79 -1.12
CA SER A 39 5.63 1.72 -2.16
C SER A 39 6.07 3.03 -1.51
N ASP A 40 7.12 3.67 -2.03
CA ASP A 40 7.55 4.99 -1.52
C ASP A 40 6.44 6.05 -1.63
N ILE A 41 5.46 5.86 -2.52
CA ILE A 41 4.29 6.75 -2.60
C ILE A 41 3.45 6.73 -1.32
N THR A 42 3.42 5.60 -0.59
CA THR A 42 2.74 5.50 0.71
C THR A 42 3.32 6.49 1.73
N LEU A 43 4.64 6.73 1.72
CA LEU A 43 5.25 7.73 2.60
C LEU A 43 4.82 9.15 2.25
N PHE A 44 4.67 9.45 0.96
CA PHE A 44 4.10 10.72 0.50
C PHE A 44 2.65 10.88 0.96
N GLU A 45 1.81 9.86 0.76
CA GLU A 45 0.41 9.92 1.17
C GLU A 45 0.24 10.05 2.68
N LEU A 46 1.01 9.30 3.48
CA LEU A 46 1.04 9.46 4.94
C LEU A 46 1.43 10.88 5.35
N SER A 47 2.41 11.46 4.67
CA SER A 47 2.83 12.85 4.91
C SER A 47 1.72 13.83 4.57
N ALA A 48 1.03 13.64 3.44
CA ALA A 48 -0.09 14.47 3.02
C ALA A 48 -1.30 14.38 3.97
N LYS A 49 -1.67 13.15 4.37
CA LYS A 49 -2.73 12.92 5.36
C LYS A 49 -2.36 13.52 6.72
N GLY A 50 -1.12 13.30 7.17
CA GLY A 50 -0.60 13.92 8.40
C GLY A 50 -0.68 15.44 8.36
N ALA A 51 -0.25 16.07 7.26
CA ALA A 51 -0.34 17.52 7.07
C ALA A 51 -1.78 18.05 7.17
N LYS A 52 -2.75 17.34 6.57
CA LYS A 52 -4.18 17.68 6.69
C LYS A 52 -4.64 17.71 8.15
N TYR A 53 -4.29 16.69 8.94
CA TYR A 53 -4.70 16.60 10.35
C TYR A 53 -3.98 17.62 11.24
N ILE A 54 -2.73 17.95 10.92
CA ILE A 54 -1.98 19.03 11.57
C ILE A 54 -2.65 20.38 11.31
N ALA A 55 -3.03 20.66 10.06
CA ALA A 55 -3.74 21.90 9.70
C ALA A 55 -5.08 22.02 10.46
N SER A 56 -5.76 20.90 10.72
CA SER A 56 -6.97 20.84 11.54
C SER A 56 -6.71 20.79 13.06
N ARG A 57 -5.46 20.90 13.52
CA ARG A 57 -5.03 20.82 14.93
C ARG A 57 -5.42 19.51 15.64
N LEU A 58 -5.64 18.44 14.88
CA LEU A 58 -5.97 17.11 15.40
C LEU A 58 -4.72 16.28 15.71
N LEU A 59 -3.59 16.58 15.07
CA LEU A 59 -2.30 15.93 15.31
C LEU A 59 -1.17 16.97 15.43
N SER A 60 -0.14 16.62 16.20
CA SER A 60 1.11 17.39 16.24
C SER A 60 2.05 16.96 15.11
N HIS A 61 2.89 17.89 14.67
CA HIS A 61 3.99 17.60 13.74
C HIS A 61 4.89 16.47 14.26
N GLU A 62 5.19 16.47 15.56
CA GLU A 62 6.00 15.44 16.21
C GLU A 62 5.39 14.04 16.11
N ARG A 63 4.07 13.92 16.27
CA ARG A 63 3.37 12.64 16.17
C ARG A 63 3.51 12.04 14.76
N VAL A 64 3.29 12.87 13.74
CA VAL A 64 3.41 12.45 12.33
C VAL A 64 4.86 12.08 12.00
N LEU A 65 5.83 12.94 12.37
CA LEU A 65 7.26 12.68 12.12
C LEU A 65 7.75 11.40 12.82
N LYS A 66 7.31 11.14 14.06
CA LYS A 66 7.65 9.91 14.77
C LYS A 66 7.10 8.67 14.05
N GLY A 67 5.86 8.73 13.55
CA GLY A 67 5.26 7.65 12.77
C GLY A 67 5.99 7.38 11.45
N LEU A 68 6.28 8.44 10.68
CA LEU A 68 7.04 8.31 9.42
C LEU A 68 8.43 7.72 9.66
N ARG A 69 9.16 8.20 10.67
CA ARG A 69 10.48 7.65 11.03
C ARG A 69 10.41 6.19 11.44
N ALA A 70 9.37 5.80 12.19
CA ALA A 70 9.17 4.40 12.56
C ALA A 70 9.01 3.50 11.33
N ILE A 71 8.32 3.96 10.28
CA ILE A 71 8.18 3.18 9.04
C ILE A 71 9.48 3.19 8.23
N ILE A 72 10.09 4.38 8.04
CA ILE A 72 11.27 4.56 7.18
C ILE A 72 12.49 3.79 7.67
N TYR A 73 12.67 3.69 9.00
CA TYR A 73 13.86 3.08 9.62
C TYR A 73 13.61 1.68 10.16
N ASP A 74 12.42 1.10 9.97
CA ASP A 74 12.16 -0.30 10.31
C ASP A 74 12.71 -1.20 9.20
N ASN A 75 13.80 -1.91 9.49
CA ASN A 75 14.46 -2.81 8.55
C ASN A 75 13.63 -4.05 8.19
N ARG A 76 12.49 -4.27 8.85
CA ARG A 76 11.54 -5.34 8.54
C ARG A 76 10.55 -4.94 7.45
N ILE A 77 10.50 -3.65 7.08
CA ILE A 77 9.65 -3.09 6.03
C ILE A 77 10.50 -2.84 4.78
N ASN A 78 10.16 -3.53 3.69
CA ASN A 78 10.86 -3.40 2.41
C ASN A 78 10.24 -2.26 1.59
N ARG A 79 11.06 -1.31 1.15
CA ARG A 79 10.59 -0.16 0.38
C ARG A 79 10.79 -0.34 -1.12
N ILE A 80 9.80 0.05 -1.90
CA ILE A 80 9.79 -0.04 -3.35
C ILE A 80 9.84 1.38 -3.94
N PRO A 81 10.93 1.76 -4.65
CA PRO A 81 11.06 3.08 -5.26
C PRO A 81 10.07 3.28 -6.41
N ILE A 82 9.34 4.40 -6.42
CA ILE A 82 8.30 4.68 -7.43
C ILE A 82 8.86 4.98 -8.82
N TYR A 83 10.14 5.36 -8.93
CA TYR A 83 10.80 5.69 -10.18
C TYR A 83 11.53 4.50 -10.81
N ASP A 84 11.33 3.28 -10.30
CA ASP A 84 11.79 2.07 -10.96
C ASP A 84 11.09 1.92 -12.33
N THR A 85 11.87 1.62 -13.37
CA THR A 85 11.38 1.55 -14.75
C THR A 85 10.25 0.52 -14.91
N THR A 86 10.35 -0.65 -14.26
CA THR A 86 9.32 -1.70 -14.37
C THR A 86 8.00 -1.28 -13.73
N ILE A 87 8.09 -0.51 -12.65
CA ILE A 87 6.93 0.04 -11.94
C ILE A 87 6.27 1.14 -12.77
N LEU A 88 7.04 2.09 -13.31
CA LEU A 88 6.44 3.15 -14.14
C LEU A 88 5.79 2.58 -15.40
N LEU A 89 6.45 1.66 -16.10
CA LEU A 89 5.89 1.02 -17.30
C LEU A 89 4.57 0.29 -17.02
N THR A 90 4.47 -0.39 -15.87
CA THR A 90 3.24 -1.09 -15.47
C THR A 90 2.16 -0.11 -15.03
N ALA A 91 2.51 0.95 -14.29
CA ALA A 91 1.58 2.00 -13.87
C ALA A 91 0.97 2.73 -15.09
N PHE A 92 1.77 3.05 -16.11
CA PHE A 92 1.28 3.66 -17.35
C PHE A 92 0.29 2.76 -18.10
N LYS A 93 0.50 1.44 -18.10
CA LYS A 93 -0.44 0.48 -18.70
C LYS A 93 -1.75 0.40 -17.92
N ILE A 94 -1.69 0.44 -16.60
CA ILE A 94 -2.87 0.35 -15.72
C ILE A 94 -3.69 1.64 -15.75
N ARG A 95 -3.06 2.80 -16.02
CA ARG A 95 -3.74 4.09 -16.03
C ARG A 95 -4.95 4.19 -16.95
N SER A 96 -5.03 3.39 -18.01
CA SER A 96 -6.23 3.34 -18.86
C SER A 96 -7.45 2.70 -18.17
N LEU A 97 -7.25 2.02 -17.04
CA LEU A 97 -8.27 1.25 -16.31
C LEU A 97 -8.56 1.77 -14.91
N LEU A 98 -7.64 2.54 -14.32
CA LEU A 98 -7.68 3.11 -12.98
C LEU A 98 -7.32 4.60 -13.05
N ASP A 99 -8.15 5.45 -12.46
CA ASP A 99 -8.05 6.90 -12.70
C ASP A 99 -7.03 7.63 -11.84
N ASP A 100 -6.85 7.23 -10.59
CA ASP A 100 -5.81 7.80 -9.74
C ASP A 100 -4.44 7.19 -10.11
N PHE A 101 -3.49 8.07 -10.43
CA PHE A 101 -2.13 7.62 -10.75
C PHE A 101 -1.35 7.19 -9.51
N ILE A 102 -1.68 7.70 -8.32
CA ILE A 102 -1.10 7.23 -7.06
C ILE A 102 -1.47 5.76 -6.85
N ASP A 103 -2.75 5.41 -7.03
CA ASP A 103 -3.21 4.02 -6.94
C ASP A 103 -2.59 3.15 -8.02
N CYS A 104 -2.40 3.68 -9.24
CA CYS A 104 -1.64 3.00 -10.29
C CYS A 104 -0.21 2.67 -9.85
N LEU A 105 0.49 3.56 -9.13
CA LEU A 105 1.84 3.32 -8.63
C LEU A 105 1.86 2.26 -7.52
N ILE A 106 0.89 2.29 -6.60
CA ILE A 106 0.76 1.30 -5.52
C ILE A 106 0.51 -0.08 -6.12
N LEU A 107 -0.50 -0.18 -6.98
CA LEU A 107 -0.87 -1.43 -7.65
C LEU A 107 0.27 -1.96 -8.52
N SER A 108 0.91 -1.09 -9.30
CA SER A 108 2.08 -1.45 -10.11
C SER A 108 3.25 -1.97 -9.26
N SER A 109 3.53 -1.31 -8.13
CA SER A 109 4.57 -1.74 -7.19
C SER A 109 4.28 -3.16 -6.68
N ALA A 110 3.01 -3.44 -6.36
CA ALA A 110 2.59 -4.72 -5.84
C ALA A 110 2.70 -5.82 -6.90
N ILE A 111 2.19 -5.59 -8.11
CA ILE A 111 2.26 -6.55 -9.22
C ILE A 111 3.70 -6.98 -9.52
N ASN A 112 4.64 -6.03 -9.48
CA ASN A 112 6.03 -6.27 -9.86
C ASN A 112 6.89 -6.86 -8.73
N LYS A 113 6.54 -6.66 -7.46
CA LYS A 113 7.44 -6.96 -6.32
C LYS A 113 6.81 -7.79 -5.20
N ALA A 114 5.50 -7.99 -5.21
CA ALA A 114 4.77 -8.71 -4.18
C ALA A 114 3.93 -9.86 -4.76
N ASP A 115 3.54 -10.78 -3.88
CA ASP A 115 2.61 -11.86 -4.21
C ASP A 115 1.16 -11.36 -4.06
N ILE A 116 0.91 -10.50 -3.06
CA ILE A 116 -0.43 -9.99 -2.76
C ILE A 116 -0.37 -8.49 -2.48
N LEU A 117 -1.30 -7.73 -3.06
CA LEU A 117 -1.65 -6.39 -2.60
C LEU A 117 -2.76 -6.51 -1.55
N ILE A 118 -2.50 -5.98 -0.36
CA ILE A 118 -3.50 -5.82 0.69
C ILE A 118 -3.96 -4.35 0.67
N THR A 119 -5.23 -4.11 0.32
CA THR A 119 -5.81 -2.77 0.15
C THR A 119 -7.26 -2.75 0.63
N GLU A 120 -7.74 -1.58 1.04
CA GLU A 120 -9.15 -1.31 1.32
C GLU A 120 -9.78 -0.41 0.23
N ASP A 121 -9.05 -0.15 -0.85
CA ASP A 121 -9.52 0.68 -1.96
C ASP A 121 -10.50 -0.09 -2.86
N GLU A 122 -11.73 0.41 -2.94
CA GLU A 122 -12.81 -0.24 -3.69
C GLU A 122 -12.55 -0.23 -5.19
N ASP A 123 -11.93 0.80 -5.75
CA ASP A 123 -11.65 0.89 -7.18
C ASP A 123 -10.60 -0.15 -7.59
N ILE A 124 -9.54 -0.32 -6.79
CA ILE A 124 -8.54 -1.38 -6.97
C ILE A 124 -9.19 -2.77 -6.81
N LEU A 125 -10.02 -2.97 -5.79
CA LEU A 125 -10.71 -4.24 -5.57
C LEU A 125 -11.64 -4.59 -6.73
N MET A 126 -12.41 -3.63 -7.25
CA MET A 126 -13.26 -3.82 -8.42
C MET A 126 -12.46 -4.08 -9.69
N LEU A 127 -11.30 -3.44 -9.84
CA LEU A 127 -10.43 -3.61 -11.01
C LEU A 127 -10.00 -5.07 -11.21
N SER A 128 -9.76 -5.80 -10.12
CA SER A 128 -9.43 -7.25 -10.14
C SER A 128 -10.47 -8.12 -10.87
N ARG A 129 -11.72 -7.63 -10.99
CA ARG A 129 -12.83 -8.34 -11.64
C ARG A 129 -12.89 -8.08 -13.15
N LYS A 130 -12.12 -7.11 -13.67
CA LYS A 130 -12.13 -6.76 -15.10
C LYS A 130 -11.22 -7.71 -15.89
N LYS A 131 -11.74 -8.25 -17.01
CA LYS A 131 -10.98 -9.14 -17.90
C LYS A 131 -9.73 -8.47 -18.49
N GLU A 132 -9.84 -7.19 -18.85
CA GLU A 132 -8.72 -6.40 -19.38
C GLU A 132 -7.56 -6.31 -18.39
N PHE A 133 -7.87 -6.08 -17.11
CA PHE A 133 -6.89 -6.08 -16.04
C PHE A 133 -6.23 -7.46 -15.89
N ASN A 134 -7.02 -8.53 -15.82
CA ASN A 134 -6.50 -9.89 -15.70
C ASN A 134 -5.61 -10.31 -16.88
N ASN A 135 -5.86 -9.79 -18.09
CA ASN A 135 -4.98 -10.00 -19.25
C ASN A 135 -3.62 -9.30 -19.10
N ILE A 136 -3.59 -8.11 -18.47
CA ILE A 136 -2.35 -7.38 -18.17
C ILE A 136 -1.55 -8.15 -17.10
N ILE A 137 -2.23 -8.52 -16.00
CA ILE A 137 -1.58 -9.18 -14.85
C ILE A 137 -1.10 -10.58 -15.20
N GLY A 138 -1.90 -11.37 -15.92
CA GLY A 138 -1.53 -12.73 -16.29
C GLY A 138 -0.22 -12.85 -17.08
N ARG A 139 0.20 -11.77 -17.76
CA ARG A 139 1.47 -11.69 -18.49
C ARG A 139 2.66 -11.26 -17.62
N LEU A 140 2.40 -10.58 -16.50
CA LEU A 140 3.41 -10.01 -15.61
C LEU A 140 3.63 -10.88 -14.37
N ASN A 141 2.55 -11.25 -13.69
CA ASN A 141 2.55 -12.02 -12.46
C ASN A 141 1.23 -12.81 -12.36
N SER A 142 1.23 -14.05 -12.85
CA SER A 142 0.04 -14.89 -12.94
C SER A 142 -0.51 -15.39 -11.60
N LYS A 143 0.25 -15.22 -10.51
CA LYS A 143 -0.14 -15.60 -9.15
C LYS A 143 -0.45 -14.40 -8.26
N PHE A 144 -0.45 -13.19 -8.82
CA PHE A 144 -0.72 -11.98 -8.07
C PHE A 144 -2.17 -11.93 -7.60
N GLU A 145 -2.37 -11.58 -6.34
CA GLU A 145 -3.70 -11.44 -5.74
C GLU A 145 -3.91 -10.04 -5.16
N ILE A 146 -5.18 -9.62 -5.11
CA ILE A 146 -5.61 -8.39 -4.43
C ILE A 146 -6.63 -8.82 -3.38
N ARG A 147 -6.40 -8.43 -2.12
CA ARG A 147 -7.27 -8.80 -0.99
C ARG A 147 -7.42 -7.65 -0.01
N THR A 148 -8.49 -7.69 0.78
CA THR A 148 -8.59 -6.89 2.01
C THR A 148 -7.81 -7.58 3.13
N ILE A 149 -7.52 -6.87 4.23
CA ILE A 149 -6.87 -7.51 5.37
C ILE A 149 -7.75 -8.58 6.01
N LYS A 150 -9.06 -8.35 5.98
CA LYS A 150 -10.07 -9.26 6.54
C LYS A 150 -10.10 -10.58 5.77
N ASP A 151 -10.03 -10.53 4.45
CA ASP A 151 -10.03 -11.73 3.59
C ASP A 151 -8.68 -12.47 3.59
N PHE A 152 -7.65 -11.88 4.20
CA PHE A 152 -6.30 -12.45 4.25
C PHE A 152 -5.97 -13.09 5.60
N ILE A 153 -6.47 -12.53 6.71
CA ILE A 153 -6.18 -13.01 8.07
C ILE A 153 -7.15 -14.13 8.52
N HIS A 154 -8.28 -14.31 7.82
CA HIS A 154 -9.28 -15.36 8.04
C HIS A 154 -9.23 -16.43 6.95
#